data_AF-A0A432FJW3-F1
#
_entry.id   AF-A0A432FJW3-F1
#
_cell.length_a   1.000
_cell.length_b   1.000
_cell.length_c   1.000
_cell.angle_alpha   90.00
_cell.angle_beta   90.00
_cell.angle_gamma   90.00
#
_symmetry.space_group_name_H-M   'P 1'
#
loop_
_entity.id
_entity.type
_entity.pdbx_description
1 polymer ?
#
loop_
_entity_poly.entity_id
_entity_poly.type
_entity_poly.pdbx_seq_one_letter_code
_entity_poly.pdbx_strand_id
1 'polypeptide(L)'
;MIWKEETLTPSAEKLRRFAPLDDAPPHMLEEISRNAQWLKARKRDVLMDLGDTEEASLFLLKGNILLEAADGRKRIIKHTDSAARSPLSRLRPSRYRVTALTPVHYVKIDNALLDRVLAEEEASEMISSHYLVEESGEGEGEADFSTQILAHIYEDLHKNSLLLLSWQPAALPIARNMLAEKESLQKLARFAMLDPVLAIKLLRKATPPAQAEVEEQLARALENLGMEETQHLVFLNLFRESCKPRLQFLEDVFRDTWEQSIAVSRLARELASEHGLTPVDTVATAGLLHNTGKLTLISYAYNFYGEIGIEELKECVRMFSKETGRMVLSHWNLPHYMVRGISDSFEWSLDHGGTEATLGDVLIAARLYTRLTRKSGEFKEVPALRKLGLQDPRSPQGQRMQNLVIQAVAEARELLGIAQPKQAASPPVLEEAR
;
A
#
# COMPACT_ATOMS: atom_id res chain seq x y z
N MET A 1 36.36 -19.23 26.10
CA MET A 1 35.80 -17.92 26.49
C MET A 1 34.41 -17.78 25.87
N ILE A 2 33.38 -18.07 26.66
CA ILE A 2 31.97 -17.95 26.28
C ILE A 2 31.65 -16.45 26.33
N TRP A 3 31.45 -15.80 25.18
CA TRP A 3 30.91 -14.44 25.20
C TRP A 3 29.40 -14.56 25.26
N LYS A 4 28.79 -13.95 26.27
CA LYS A 4 27.36 -13.64 26.26
C LYS A 4 27.10 -12.63 25.14
N GLU A 5 25.97 -12.76 24.45
CA GLU A 5 25.43 -11.73 23.56
C GLU A 5 25.26 -10.43 24.36
N GLU A 6 26.23 -9.51 24.25
CA GLU A 6 26.08 -8.18 24.80
C GLU A 6 25.27 -7.33 23.81
N THR A 7 23.98 -7.20 24.07
CA THR A 7 23.12 -6.21 23.41
C THR A 7 23.69 -4.81 23.63
N LEU A 8 23.88 -4.07 22.55
CA LEU A 8 24.32 -2.67 22.62
C LEU A 8 23.19 -1.81 23.21
N THR A 9 23.55 -0.75 23.92
CA THR A 9 22.56 0.18 24.47
C THR A 9 21.87 0.95 23.33
N PRO A 10 20.53 0.92 23.26
CA PRO A 10 19.76 1.74 22.33
C PRO A 10 20.11 3.22 22.44
N SER A 11 20.15 3.92 21.31
CA SER A 11 20.41 5.36 21.27
C SER A 11 19.87 5.97 19.97
N ALA A 12 18.84 6.81 20.10
CA ALA A 12 18.28 7.59 19.00
C ALA A 12 19.34 8.49 18.33
N GLU A 13 20.22 9.10 19.13
CA GLU A 13 21.30 9.96 18.63
C GLU A 13 22.26 9.21 17.69
N LYS A 14 22.57 7.94 17.97
CA LYS A 14 23.43 7.13 17.10
C LYS A 14 22.79 6.84 15.74
N LEU A 15 21.46 6.86 15.64
CA LEU A 15 20.73 6.61 14.40
C LEU A 15 20.80 7.79 13.42
N ARG A 16 20.93 9.03 13.92
CA ARG A 16 21.04 10.27 13.11
C ARG A 16 22.21 10.31 12.12
N ARG A 17 23.14 9.36 12.19
CA ARG A 17 24.25 9.27 11.23
C ARG A 17 23.85 8.58 9.93
N PHE A 18 22.73 7.85 9.93
CA PHE A 18 22.31 6.99 8.82
C PHE A 18 21.20 7.66 8.04
N ALA A 19 21.24 7.58 6.72
CA ALA A 19 20.12 7.95 5.86
C ALA A 19 19.15 6.76 5.72
N PRO A 20 17.82 6.95 5.81
CA PRO A 20 17.07 8.23 5.87
C PRO A 20 16.76 8.71 7.31
N LEU A 21 17.55 8.32 8.31
CA LEU A 21 17.28 8.59 9.72
C LEU A 21 17.95 9.88 10.23
N ASP A 22 18.71 10.59 9.40
CA ASP A 22 19.45 11.79 9.78
C ASP A 22 18.49 12.88 10.27
N ASP A 23 17.45 13.12 9.46
CA ASP A 23 16.50 14.22 9.62
C ASP A 23 15.14 13.76 10.17
N ALA A 24 15.03 12.48 10.53
CA ALA A 24 13.81 11.94 11.12
C ALA A 24 13.39 12.66 12.43
N PRO A 25 12.09 12.84 12.66
CA PRO A 25 11.56 13.43 13.89
C PRO A 25 12.06 12.71 15.16
N PRO A 26 12.30 13.44 16.27
CA PRO A 26 12.83 12.84 17.50
C PRO A 26 12.00 11.66 18.03
N HIS A 27 10.67 11.77 17.99
CA HIS A 27 9.76 10.72 18.49
C HIS A 27 9.87 9.42 17.67
N MET A 28 10.02 9.51 16.34
CA MET A 28 10.25 8.34 15.49
C MET A 28 11.61 7.71 15.75
N LEU A 29 12.66 8.52 15.90
CA LEU A 29 14.00 8.01 16.21
C LEU A 29 14.03 7.28 17.55
N GLU A 30 13.29 7.75 18.55
CA GLU A 30 13.12 7.07 19.83
C GLU A 30 12.37 5.73 19.67
N GLU A 31 11.30 5.70 18.88
CA GLU A 31 10.56 4.49 18.57
C GLU A 31 11.43 3.45 17.85
N ILE A 32 12.13 3.88 16.79
CA ILE A 32 13.06 3.02 16.04
C ILE A 32 14.16 2.52 16.96
N SER A 33 14.77 3.41 17.74
CA SER A 33 15.82 3.03 18.68
C SER A 33 15.33 1.97 19.68
N ARG A 34 14.08 2.06 20.15
CA ARG A 34 13.50 1.13 21.12
C ARG A 34 13.19 -0.25 20.51
N ASN A 35 12.73 -0.27 19.26
CA ASN A 35 12.27 -1.49 18.58
C ASN A 35 13.36 -2.16 17.71
N ALA A 36 14.47 -1.48 17.45
CA ALA A 36 15.58 -2.04 16.69
C ALA A 36 16.41 -3.06 17.49
N GLN A 37 17.05 -4.00 16.79
CA GLN A 37 17.96 -4.96 17.41
C GLN A 37 19.40 -4.44 17.36
N TRP A 38 19.97 -4.19 18.53
CA TRP A 38 21.29 -3.60 18.70
C TRP A 38 22.35 -4.69 18.97
N LEU A 39 23.08 -5.08 17.94
CA LEU A 39 23.82 -6.35 17.90
C LEU A 39 25.34 -6.15 17.79
N LYS A 40 26.08 -7.13 18.30
CA LYS A 40 27.53 -7.27 18.11
C LYS A 40 27.82 -8.59 17.41
N ALA A 41 28.79 -8.60 16.51
CA ALA A 41 29.27 -9.82 15.88
C ALA A 41 30.80 -9.84 15.80
N ARG A 42 31.37 -11.04 15.78
CA ARG A 42 32.80 -11.29 15.70
C ARG A 42 33.25 -11.34 14.25
N LYS A 43 34.56 -11.26 14.07
CA LYS A 43 35.18 -11.50 12.77
C LYS A 43 34.80 -12.90 12.26
N ARG A 44 34.39 -12.97 10.99
CA ARG A 44 33.87 -14.13 10.24
C ARG A 44 32.41 -14.50 10.50
N ASP A 45 31.72 -13.81 11.40
CA ASP A 45 30.28 -14.05 11.57
C ASP A 45 29.52 -13.56 10.33
N VAL A 46 28.53 -14.34 9.90
CA VAL A 46 27.60 -13.97 8.82
C VAL A 46 26.43 -13.25 9.47
N LEU A 47 26.22 -11.98 9.09
CA LEU A 47 25.17 -11.13 9.65
C LEU A 47 23.83 -11.30 8.93
N MET A 48 23.91 -11.71 7.65
CA MET A 48 22.80 -11.93 6.73
C MET A 48 23.30 -12.81 5.58
N ASP A 49 22.52 -13.81 5.18
CA ASP A 49 22.86 -14.69 4.07
C ASP A 49 22.28 -14.19 2.73
N LEU A 50 22.79 -14.72 1.62
CA LEU A 50 22.24 -14.49 0.30
C LEU A 50 20.88 -15.20 0.19
N GLY A 51 19.86 -14.51 -0.30
CA GLY A 51 18.49 -15.00 -0.35
C GLY A 51 17.72 -14.87 0.98
N ASP A 52 18.30 -14.25 2.00
CA ASP A 52 17.61 -14.02 3.28
C ASP A 52 16.33 -13.17 3.09
N THR A 53 15.24 -13.59 3.73
CA THR A 53 13.91 -13.00 3.64
C THR A 53 13.52 -12.21 4.89
N GLU A 54 14.39 -12.10 5.90
CA GLU A 54 14.12 -11.30 7.11
C GLU A 54 13.90 -9.81 6.77
N GLU A 55 12.70 -9.27 6.99
CA GLU A 55 12.30 -7.89 6.68
C GLU A 55 12.95 -6.82 7.59
N ALA A 56 14.26 -6.90 7.80
CA ALA A 56 15.04 -5.96 8.60
C ALA A 56 16.31 -5.48 7.89
N SER A 57 16.46 -4.17 7.75
CA SER A 57 17.66 -3.55 7.16
C SER A 57 18.80 -3.43 8.18
N LEU A 58 20.02 -3.77 7.75
CA LEU A 58 21.24 -3.63 8.55
C LEU A 58 21.90 -2.25 8.38
N PHE A 59 22.29 -1.63 9.48
CA PHE A 59 23.14 -0.44 9.52
C PHE A 59 24.40 -0.69 10.36
N LEU A 60 25.56 -0.25 9.84
CA LEU A 60 26.86 -0.52 10.45
C LEU A 60 27.28 0.62 11.40
N LEU A 61 27.33 0.33 12.70
CA LEU A 61 27.75 1.30 13.72
C LEU A 61 29.27 1.36 13.88
N LYS A 62 29.96 0.21 13.79
CA LYS A 62 31.40 0.09 13.95
C LYS A 62 31.94 -1.14 13.25
N GLY A 63 33.18 -1.03 12.75
CA GLY A 63 33.94 -2.14 12.16
C GLY A 63 33.82 -2.18 10.64
N ASN A 64 34.18 -3.32 10.07
CA ASN A 64 34.24 -3.52 8.62
C ASN A 64 33.51 -4.82 8.25
N ILE A 65 32.81 -4.79 7.12
CA ILE A 65 32.08 -5.93 6.57
C ILE A 65 32.47 -6.19 5.12
N LEU A 66 32.16 -7.40 4.67
CA LEU A 66 32.21 -7.84 3.28
C LEU A 66 30.77 -8.08 2.80
N LEU A 67 30.41 -7.45 1.69
CA LEU A 67 29.23 -7.78 0.89
C LEU A 67 29.66 -8.68 -0.26
N GLU A 68 28.99 -9.81 -0.43
CA GLU A 68 29.21 -10.76 -1.52
C GLU A 68 27.89 -11.01 -2.27
N ALA A 69 27.85 -10.67 -3.56
CA ALA A 69 26.68 -10.85 -4.43
C ALA A 69 26.64 -12.26 -5.04
N ALA A 70 25.50 -12.63 -5.63
CA ALA A 70 25.30 -13.95 -6.25
C ALA A 70 26.27 -14.23 -7.41
N ASP A 71 26.70 -13.18 -8.11
CA ASP A 71 27.67 -13.25 -9.22
C ASP A 71 29.13 -13.32 -8.74
N GLY A 72 29.35 -13.39 -7.42
CA GLY A 72 30.67 -13.46 -6.79
C GLY A 72 31.35 -12.11 -6.61
N ARG A 73 30.71 -10.98 -6.99
CA ARG A 73 31.27 -9.64 -6.73
C ARG A 73 31.37 -9.38 -5.23
N LYS A 74 32.53 -8.88 -4.80
CA LYS A 74 32.84 -8.61 -3.40
C LYS A 74 33.10 -7.12 -3.19
N ARG A 75 32.51 -6.55 -2.14
CA ARG A 75 32.72 -5.15 -1.73
C ARG A 75 32.94 -5.07 -0.23
N ILE A 76 34.00 -4.37 0.19
CA ILE A 76 34.25 -4.10 1.60
C ILE A 76 33.63 -2.75 1.95
N ILE A 77 32.91 -2.68 3.07
CA ILE A 77 32.37 -1.43 3.63
C ILE A 77 32.90 -1.27 5.05
N LYS A 78 33.51 -0.11 5.32
CA LYS A 78 33.93 0.30 6.67
C LYS A 78 32.88 1.24 7.24
N HIS A 79 32.67 1.20 8.56
CA HIS A 79 31.73 2.09 9.24
C HIS A 79 32.01 3.60 9.08
N THR A 80 33.21 3.97 8.65
CA THR A 80 33.61 5.36 8.35
C THR A 80 33.33 5.78 6.91
N ASP A 81 33.00 4.83 6.03
CA ASP A 81 32.76 5.11 4.62
C ASP A 81 31.38 5.76 4.46
N SER A 82 31.23 6.66 3.49
CA SER A 82 29.92 7.26 3.17
C SER A 82 28.85 6.20 2.84
N ALA A 83 29.25 5.09 2.21
CA ALA A 83 28.38 3.96 1.90
C ALA A 83 27.81 3.25 3.14
N ALA A 84 28.41 3.42 4.33
CA ALA A 84 27.89 2.89 5.58
C ALA A 84 26.77 3.75 6.20
N ARG A 85 26.50 4.94 5.65
CA ARG A 85 25.36 5.78 6.05
C ARG A 85 24.02 5.19 5.57
N SER A 86 24.02 4.42 4.50
CA SER A 86 22.80 3.81 3.94
C SER A 86 22.60 2.37 4.45
N PRO A 87 21.38 1.81 4.34
CA PRO A 87 21.14 0.40 4.63
C PRO A 87 22.05 -0.51 3.80
N LEU A 88 22.70 -1.48 4.44
CA LEU A 88 23.66 -2.37 3.78
C LEU A 88 23.00 -3.38 2.83
N SER A 89 21.75 -3.77 3.11
CA SER A 89 20.94 -4.63 2.25
C SER A 89 19.45 -4.46 2.57
N ARG A 90 18.74 -3.70 1.73
CA ARG A 90 17.29 -3.42 1.89
C ARG A 90 16.39 -4.33 1.04
N LEU A 91 16.88 -4.83 -0.09
CA LEU A 91 16.07 -5.67 -1.01
C LEU A 91 15.84 -7.06 -0.43
N ARG A 92 14.64 -7.61 -0.65
CA ARG A 92 14.26 -8.97 -0.28
C ARG A 92 13.75 -9.78 -1.48
N PRO A 93 14.19 -11.04 -1.67
CA PRO A 93 15.26 -11.74 -0.92
C PRO A 93 16.62 -11.02 -1.00
N SER A 94 17.46 -11.13 0.04
CA SER A 94 18.72 -10.40 0.11
C SER A 94 19.62 -10.72 -1.09
N ARG A 95 20.06 -9.69 -1.81
CA ARG A 95 20.98 -9.84 -2.95
C ARG A 95 22.44 -10.02 -2.54
N TYR A 96 22.73 -9.93 -1.23
CA TYR A 96 24.08 -9.98 -0.70
C TYR A 96 24.16 -10.89 0.53
N ARG A 97 25.23 -11.66 0.61
CA ARG A 97 25.72 -12.19 1.89
C ARG A 97 26.57 -11.12 2.58
N VAL A 98 26.31 -10.88 3.85
CA VAL A 98 27.00 -9.87 4.68
C VAL A 98 27.86 -10.60 5.72
N THR A 99 29.18 -10.43 5.67
CA THR A 99 30.12 -11.09 6.60
C THR A 99 30.99 -10.07 7.32
N ALA A 100 31.16 -10.22 8.63
CA ALA A 100 32.02 -9.36 9.44
C ALA A 100 33.51 -9.64 9.18
N LEU A 101 34.29 -8.62 8.80
CA LEU A 101 35.75 -8.73 8.62
C LEU A 101 36.54 -8.36 9.88
N THR A 102 35.93 -7.59 10.77
CA THR A 102 36.41 -7.25 12.11
C THR A 102 35.32 -7.58 13.13
N PRO A 103 35.54 -7.44 14.44
CA PRO A 103 34.42 -7.24 15.35
C PRO A 103 33.58 -6.05 14.86
N VAL A 104 32.26 -6.24 14.77
CA VAL A 104 31.32 -5.24 14.26
C VAL A 104 30.21 -4.98 15.26
N HIS A 105 29.78 -3.72 15.31
CA HIS A 105 28.55 -3.30 15.96
C HIS A 105 27.59 -2.89 14.86
N TYR A 106 26.36 -3.37 14.91
CA TYR A 106 25.37 -3.07 13.89
C TYR A 106 23.97 -3.03 14.51
N VAL A 107 23.05 -2.40 13.82
CA VAL A 107 21.65 -2.36 14.21
C VAL A 107 20.81 -2.95 13.07
N LYS A 108 19.88 -3.85 13.41
CA LYS A 108 18.82 -4.30 12.50
C LYS A 108 17.57 -3.51 12.81
N ILE A 109 17.02 -2.86 11.80
CA ILE A 109 15.79 -2.06 11.90
C ILE A 109 14.76 -2.69 10.97
N ASP A 110 13.56 -2.95 11.48
CA ASP A 110 12.44 -3.44 10.69
C ASP A 110 12.18 -2.50 9.51
N ASN A 111 12.03 -3.05 8.31
CA ASN A 111 11.77 -2.27 7.11
C ASN A 111 10.50 -1.41 7.26
N ALA A 112 9.44 -1.93 7.89
CA ALA A 112 8.20 -1.20 8.11
C ALA A 112 8.41 0.09 8.93
N LEU A 113 9.33 0.07 9.90
CA LEU A 113 9.70 1.27 10.68
C LEU A 113 10.48 2.29 9.84
N LEU A 114 11.36 1.83 8.94
CA LEU A 114 12.10 2.71 8.03
C LEU A 114 11.19 3.35 6.98
N ASP A 115 10.22 2.60 6.47
CA ASP A 115 9.29 3.09 5.45
C ASP A 115 8.35 4.17 5.99
N ARG A 116 8.02 4.11 7.28
CA ARG A 116 7.30 5.18 7.97
C ARG A 116 8.09 6.49 7.94
N VAL A 117 9.39 6.45 8.23
CA VAL A 117 10.26 7.65 8.17
C VAL A 117 10.31 8.21 6.75
N LEU A 118 10.55 7.35 5.77
CA LEU A 118 10.61 7.76 4.37
C LEU A 118 9.29 8.33 3.87
N ALA A 119 8.17 7.72 4.27
CA ALA A 119 6.85 8.22 3.89
C ALA A 119 6.55 9.59 4.53
N GLU A 120 7.05 9.85 5.73
CA GLU A 120 6.89 11.14 6.41
C GLU A 120 7.80 12.23 5.82
N GLU A 121 9.03 11.88 5.47
CA GLU A 121 9.98 12.77 4.78
C GLU A 121 9.45 13.15 3.38
N GLU A 122 9.03 12.17 2.58
CA GLU A 122 8.42 12.42 1.27
C GLU A 122 7.14 13.26 1.37
N ALA A 123 6.29 13.01 2.38
CA ALA A 123 5.09 13.82 2.61
C ALA A 123 5.44 15.26 3.01
N SER A 124 6.45 15.45 3.86
CA SER A 124 6.92 16.77 4.28
C SER A 124 7.55 17.54 3.13
N GLU A 125 8.38 16.90 2.31
CA GLU A 125 8.95 17.48 1.08
C GLU A 125 7.85 17.82 0.07
N MET A 126 6.85 16.96 -0.09
CA MET A 126 5.70 17.21 -0.98
C MET A 126 4.91 18.45 -0.53
N ILE A 127 4.63 18.58 0.76
CA ILE A 127 3.95 19.76 1.32
C ILE A 127 4.84 21.00 1.12
N SER A 128 6.12 20.94 1.48
CA SER A 128 7.05 22.07 1.38
C SER A 128 7.29 22.52 -0.06
N SER A 129 7.40 21.59 -1.01
CA SER A 129 7.61 21.90 -2.43
C SER A 129 6.41 22.59 -3.05
N HIS A 130 5.18 22.19 -2.69
CA HIS A 130 3.96 22.86 -3.15
C HIS A 130 3.79 24.24 -2.49
N TYR A 131 4.14 24.38 -1.20
CA TYR A 131 4.16 25.68 -0.52
C TYR A 131 5.11 26.70 -1.18
N LEU A 132 6.28 26.28 -1.66
CA LEU A 132 7.27 27.19 -2.27
C LEU A 132 6.92 27.64 -3.70
N VAL A 133 6.08 26.87 -4.42
CA VAL A 133 5.63 27.28 -5.76
C VAL A 133 4.67 28.47 -5.66
N GLU A 134 3.85 28.55 -4.61
CA GLU A 134 2.92 29.66 -4.37
C GLU A 134 3.63 31.01 -4.10
N GLU A 135 4.72 31.03 -3.32
CA GLU A 135 5.46 32.28 -3.05
C GLU A 135 6.14 32.88 -4.29
N SER A 136 6.37 32.08 -5.33
CA SER A 136 7.00 32.53 -6.58
C SER A 136 6.01 32.98 -7.66
N GLY A 137 4.71 32.76 -7.46
CA GLY A 137 3.65 33.31 -8.29
C GLY A 137 3.19 34.66 -7.74
N GLU A 138 3.37 35.73 -8.51
CA GLU A 138 2.80 37.05 -8.17
C GLU A 138 1.27 36.98 -8.17
N GLY A 139 0.68 36.68 -7.02
CA GLY A 139 -0.75 36.70 -6.79
C GLY A 139 -1.07 36.40 -5.33
N GLU A 140 -1.45 37.43 -4.56
CA GLU A 140 -2.18 37.23 -3.30
C GLU A 140 -3.49 36.50 -3.62
N GLY A 141 -3.54 35.18 -3.43
CA GLY A 141 -4.69 34.32 -3.74
C GLY A 141 -4.67 33.06 -2.88
N GLU A 142 -5.84 32.51 -2.58
CA GLU A 142 -6.07 31.30 -1.78
C GLU A 142 -5.03 30.19 -2.01
N ALA A 143 -4.58 29.55 -0.93
CA ALA A 143 -3.73 28.35 -1.01
C ALA A 143 -4.35 27.32 -1.97
N ASP A 144 -3.54 26.69 -2.82
CA ASP A 144 -3.97 25.67 -3.76
C ASP A 144 -4.81 24.60 -3.03
N PHE A 145 -5.97 24.28 -3.60
CA PHE A 145 -6.89 23.24 -3.13
C PHE A 145 -6.15 21.95 -2.75
N SER A 146 -5.15 21.57 -3.55
CA SER A 146 -4.33 20.39 -3.30
C SER A 146 -3.46 20.53 -2.04
N THR A 147 -2.77 21.66 -1.88
CA THR A 147 -1.91 21.94 -0.70
C THR A 147 -2.72 21.90 0.59
N GLN A 148 -3.91 22.52 0.60
CA GLN A 148 -4.78 22.54 1.77
C GLN A 148 -5.26 21.13 2.16
N ILE A 149 -5.70 20.33 1.18
CA ILE A 149 -6.12 18.94 1.42
C ILE A 149 -4.97 18.12 2.01
N LEU A 150 -3.77 18.21 1.42
CA LEU A 150 -2.61 17.44 1.88
C LEU A 150 -2.18 17.83 3.29
N ALA A 151 -2.21 19.12 3.62
CA ALA A 151 -1.92 19.60 4.98
C ALA A 151 -2.91 19.05 6.01
N HIS A 152 -4.21 19.06 5.71
CA HIS A 152 -5.24 18.48 6.58
C HIS A 152 -5.08 16.97 6.75
N ILE A 153 -4.82 16.25 5.67
CA ILE A 153 -4.55 14.80 5.71
C ILE A 153 -3.35 14.52 6.62
N TYR A 154 -2.26 15.24 6.44
CA TYR A 154 -1.05 15.06 7.24
C TYR A 154 -1.31 15.33 8.73
N GLU A 155 -1.97 16.44 9.06
CA GLU A 155 -2.30 16.80 10.43
C GLU A 155 -3.17 15.74 11.12
N ASP A 156 -4.23 15.28 10.45
CA ASP A 156 -5.13 14.27 10.99
C ASP A 156 -4.49 12.88 11.06
N LEU A 157 -3.57 12.56 10.15
CA LEU A 157 -2.80 11.32 10.24
C LEU A 157 -1.98 11.29 11.54
N HIS A 158 -1.30 12.40 11.88
CA HIS A 158 -0.51 12.51 13.11
C HIS A 158 -1.36 12.49 14.39
N LYS A 159 -2.59 13.00 14.30
CA LYS A 159 -3.56 12.96 15.41
C LYS A 159 -4.31 11.63 15.52
N ASN A 160 -4.03 10.66 14.63
CA ASN A 160 -4.76 9.40 14.50
C ASN A 160 -6.29 9.61 14.31
N SER A 161 -6.64 10.71 13.63
CA SER A 161 -8.01 11.15 13.30
C SER A 161 -8.28 11.15 11.79
N LEU A 162 -7.44 10.46 11.00
CA LEU A 162 -7.54 10.39 9.55
C LEU A 162 -8.97 10.05 9.10
N LEU A 163 -9.52 10.90 8.24
CA LEU A 163 -10.81 10.67 7.62
C LEU A 163 -10.70 9.75 6.40
N LEU A 164 -11.45 8.65 6.45
CA LEU A 164 -11.60 7.74 5.31
C LEU A 164 -13.07 7.28 5.23
N LEU A 165 -13.74 7.63 4.12
CA LEU A 165 -15.17 7.44 3.93
C LEU A 165 -15.48 6.25 3.01
N SER A 166 -16.38 5.39 3.48
CA SER A 166 -16.97 4.30 2.70
C SER A 166 -18.11 4.82 1.81
N TRP A 167 -18.30 4.24 0.63
CA TRP A 167 -19.49 4.55 -0.18
C TRP A 167 -20.73 3.91 0.47
N GLN A 168 -21.62 4.74 1.01
CA GLN A 168 -22.72 4.30 1.87
C GLN A 168 -23.67 3.27 1.23
N PRO A 169 -24.00 3.34 -0.09
CA PRO A 169 -24.79 2.29 -0.74
C PRO A 169 -24.19 0.88 -0.63
N ALA A 170 -22.87 0.74 -0.54
CA ALA A 170 -22.21 -0.53 -0.24
C ALA A 170 -22.05 -0.78 1.26
N ALA A 171 -21.65 0.23 2.04
CA ALA A 171 -21.42 0.08 3.48
C ALA A 171 -22.69 -0.30 4.26
N LEU A 172 -23.87 0.19 3.85
CA LEU A 172 -25.15 -0.09 4.51
C LEU A 172 -25.55 -1.58 4.49
N PRO A 173 -25.64 -2.26 3.33
CA PRO A 173 -25.93 -3.69 3.29
C PRO A 173 -24.83 -4.53 3.95
N ILE A 174 -23.55 -4.14 3.86
CA ILE A 174 -22.45 -4.81 4.58
C ILE A 174 -22.70 -4.75 6.09
N ALA A 175 -22.93 -3.55 6.63
CA ALA A 175 -23.20 -3.37 8.04
C ALA A 175 -24.44 -4.12 8.50
N ARG A 176 -25.53 -4.11 7.72
CA ARG A 176 -26.75 -4.89 8.04
C ARG A 176 -26.47 -6.38 8.17
N ASN A 177 -25.67 -6.96 7.29
CA ASN A 177 -25.31 -8.37 7.37
C ASN A 177 -24.38 -8.65 8.55
N MET A 178 -23.40 -7.78 8.80
CA MET A 178 -22.43 -7.98 9.87
C MET A 178 -23.02 -7.76 11.29
N LEU A 179 -24.02 -6.90 11.43
CA LEU A 179 -24.70 -6.62 12.70
C LEU A 179 -25.81 -7.64 13.03
N ALA A 180 -26.17 -8.56 12.12
CA ALA A 180 -27.30 -9.47 12.29
C ALA A 180 -27.08 -10.64 13.28
N GLU A 181 -25.97 -10.67 14.04
CA GLU A 181 -25.59 -11.63 15.10
C GLU A 181 -25.63 -13.15 14.77
N LYS A 182 -25.96 -13.54 13.54
CA LYS A 182 -26.16 -14.94 13.15
C LYS A 182 -25.07 -15.52 12.25
N GLU A 183 -24.06 -14.72 11.92
CA GLU A 183 -23.07 -15.06 10.91
C GLU A 183 -21.74 -15.49 11.53
N SER A 184 -21.05 -16.45 10.90
CA SER A 184 -19.72 -16.86 11.34
C SER A 184 -18.67 -15.77 11.07
N LEU A 185 -17.59 -15.75 11.84
CA LEU A 185 -16.50 -14.78 11.69
C LEU A 185 -15.87 -14.82 10.29
N GLN A 186 -15.80 -15.99 9.66
CA GLN A 186 -15.33 -16.13 8.27
C GLN A 186 -16.27 -15.41 7.29
N LYS A 187 -17.58 -15.49 7.51
CA LYS A 187 -18.55 -14.77 6.66
C LYS A 187 -18.47 -13.26 6.88
N LEU A 188 -18.27 -12.83 8.13
CA LEU A 188 -18.04 -11.42 8.46
C LEU A 188 -16.77 -10.88 7.79
N ALA A 189 -15.67 -11.65 7.77
CA ALA A 189 -14.45 -11.29 7.06
C ALA A 189 -14.70 -11.10 5.55
N ARG A 190 -15.52 -11.96 4.93
CA ARG A 190 -15.91 -11.82 3.52
C ARG A 190 -16.73 -10.55 3.26
N PHE A 191 -17.65 -10.20 4.15
CA PHE A 191 -18.40 -8.94 4.05
C PHE A 191 -17.50 -7.72 4.21
N ALA A 192 -16.54 -7.76 5.14
CA ALA A 192 -15.56 -6.70 5.30
C ALA A 192 -14.73 -6.49 4.02
N MET A 193 -14.36 -7.57 3.32
CA MET A 193 -13.64 -7.50 2.05
C MET A 193 -14.44 -6.91 0.87
N LEU A 194 -15.71 -6.58 1.08
CA LEU A 194 -16.53 -5.81 0.12
C LEU A 194 -16.49 -4.31 0.37
N ASP A 195 -15.79 -3.83 1.40
CA ASP A 195 -15.60 -2.41 1.69
C ASP A 195 -14.11 -2.14 2.02
N PRO A 196 -13.35 -1.45 1.15
CA PRO A 196 -11.93 -1.20 1.36
C PRO A 196 -11.64 -0.44 2.66
N VAL A 197 -12.55 0.45 3.07
CA VAL A 197 -12.40 1.29 4.27
C VAL A 197 -12.65 0.47 5.53
N LEU A 198 -13.69 -0.36 5.54
CA LEU A 198 -13.95 -1.25 6.65
C LEU A 198 -12.85 -2.32 6.78
N ALA A 199 -12.42 -2.91 5.65
CA ALA A 199 -11.36 -3.91 5.62
C ALA A 199 -10.07 -3.38 6.26
N ILE A 200 -9.60 -2.19 5.86
CA ILE A 200 -8.36 -1.65 6.40
C ILE A 200 -8.46 -1.27 7.88
N LYS A 201 -9.63 -0.79 8.34
CA LYS A 201 -9.86 -0.49 9.76
C LYS A 201 -9.84 -1.74 10.63
N LEU A 202 -10.42 -2.83 10.15
CA LEU A 202 -10.38 -4.13 10.82
C LEU A 202 -8.96 -4.72 10.81
N LEU A 203 -8.24 -4.61 9.69
CA LEU A 203 -6.84 -5.03 9.60
C LEU A 203 -5.93 -4.27 10.57
N ARG A 204 -6.12 -2.96 10.71
CA ARG A 204 -5.36 -2.12 11.67
C ARG A 204 -5.57 -2.56 13.11
N LYS A 205 -6.77 -3.07 13.41
CA LYS A 205 -7.13 -3.58 14.75
C LYS A 205 -6.64 -5.01 14.97
N ALA A 206 -6.30 -5.73 13.89
CA ALA A 206 -5.58 -6.99 13.98
C ALA A 206 -4.17 -6.74 14.55
N THR A 207 -3.69 -7.64 15.41
CA THR A 207 -2.26 -7.71 15.78
C THR A 207 -1.68 -8.93 15.05
N PRO A 208 -1.36 -8.85 13.75
CA PRO A 208 -0.97 -10.06 13.04
C PRO A 208 0.49 -10.44 13.35
N PRO A 209 0.80 -11.73 13.48
CA PRO A 209 2.15 -12.21 13.19
C PRO A 209 2.43 -12.02 11.69
N ALA A 210 3.70 -11.71 11.34
CA ALA A 210 4.11 -11.27 10.00
C ALA A 210 3.80 -12.24 8.82
N GLN A 211 3.32 -13.47 9.09
CA GLN A 211 3.16 -14.55 8.10
C GLN A 211 1.72 -15.07 7.94
N ALA A 212 0.74 -14.55 8.68
CA ALA A 212 -0.65 -15.03 8.55
C ALA A 212 -1.32 -14.52 7.25
N GLU A 213 -2.20 -15.32 6.65
CA GLU A 213 -3.00 -14.93 5.48
C GLU A 213 -4.02 -13.84 5.82
N VAL A 214 -4.41 -12.96 4.89
CA VAL A 214 -5.30 -11.84 5.23
C VAL A 214 -6.70 -12.26 5.69
N GLU A 215 -7.34 -13.26 5.08
CA GLU A 215 -8.64 -13.74 5.57
C GLU A 215 -8.51 -14.28 6.99
N GLU A 216 -7.39 -14.93 7.32
CA GLU A 216 -7.06 -15.37 8.66
C GLU A 216 -6.72 -14.19 9.60
N GLN A 217 -6.02 -13.16 9.12
CA GLN A 217 -5.73 -11.95 9.89
C GLN A 217 -7.02 -11.18 10.22
N LEU A 218 -7.96 -11.09 9.27
CA LEU A 218 -9.28 -10.48 9.49
C LEU A 218 -10.13 -11.35 10.41
N ALA A 219 -10.20 -12.66 10.18
CA ALA A 219 -10.92 -13.56 11.08
C ALA A 219 -10.35 -13.48 12.51
N ARG A 220 -9.02 -13.50 12.66
CA ARG A 220 -8.33 -13.30 13.94
C ARG A 220 -8.53 -11.90 14.51
N ALA A 221 -8.63 -10.86 13.67
CA ALA A 221 -8.96 -9.51 14.13
C ALA A 221 -10.35 -9.51 14.75
N LEU A 222 -11.33 -10.13 14.08
CA LEU A 222 -12.69 -10.26 14.55
C LEU A 222 -12.76 -11.15 15.82
N GLU A 223 -11.96 -12.21 15.91
CA GLU A 223 -11.82 -13.04 17.11
C GLU A 223 -11.22 -12.26 18.28
N ASN A 224 -10.12 -11.54 18.05
CA ASN A 224 -9.40 -10.78 19.08
C ASN A 224 -10.19 -9.56 19.56
N LEU A 225 -10.91 -8.88 18.66
CA LEU A 225 -11.83 -7.80 19.00
C LEU A 225 -13.06 -8.33 19.74
N GLY A 226 -13.48 -9.56 19.40
CA GLY A 226 -14.78 -10.08 19.77
C GLY A 226 -15.91 -9.48 18.93
N MET A 227 -17.08 -10.10 19.03
CA MET A 227 -18.26 -9.70 18.26
C MET A 227 -18.72 -8.28 18.60
N GLU A 228 -18.73 -7.90 19.88
CA GLU A 228 -19.23 -6.60 20.33
C GLU A 228 -18.40 -5.43 19.76
N GLU A 229 -17.07 -5.49 19.87
CA GLU A 229 -16.21 -4.43 19.32
C GLU A 229 -16.19 -4.43 17.79
N THR A 230 -16.31 -5.62 17.16
CA THR A 230 -16.50 -5.72 15.71
C THR A 230 -17.76 -4.96 15.28
N GLN A 231 -18.89 -5.23 15.93
CA GLN A 231 -20.16 -4.58 15.62
C GLN A 231 -20.09 -3.07 15.89
N HIS A 232 -19.40 -2.67 16.96
CA HIS A 232 -19.16 -1.26 17.27
C HIS A 232 -18.36 -0.57 16.16
N LEU A 233 -17.28 -1.18 15.65
CA LEU A 233 -16.51 -0.63 14.52
C LEU A 233 -17.34 -0.56 13.23
N VAL A 234 -18.10 -1.61 12.93
CA VAL A 234 -19.02 -1.62 11.78
C VAL A 234 -20.06 -0.51 11.89
N PHE A 235 -20.61 -0.30 13.09
CA PHE A 235 -21.55 0.79 13.37
C PHE A 235 -20.89 2.15 13.18
N LEU A 236 -19.70 2.39 13.76
CA LEU A 236 -18.97 3.64 13.59
C LEU A 236 -18.65 3.91 12.11
N ASN A 237 -18.22 2.87 11.37
CA ASN A 237 -17.92 3.01 9.95
C ASN A 237 -19.17 3.41 9.15
N LEU A 238 -20.33 2.81 9.43
CA LEU A 238 -21.57 3.16 8.75
C LEU A 238 -22.03 4.58 9.08
N PHE A 239 -22.05 4.97 10.36
CA PHE A 239 -22.72 6.20 10.79
C PHE A 239 -21.82 7.44 10.77
N ARG A 240 -20.51 7.28 10.94
CA ARG A 240 -19.56 8.41 10.99
C ARG A 240 -18.65 8.47 9.79
N GLU A 241 -18.40 7.33 9.14
CA GLU A 241 -17.33 7.20 8.14
C GLU A 241 -17.84 6.53 6.86
N SER A 242 -19.10 6.81 6.52
CA SER A 242 -19.68 6.51 5.21
C SER A 242 -20.40 7.74 4.66
N CYS A 243 -20.43 7.88 3.34
CA CYS A 243 -21.07 9.00 2.67
C CYS A 243 -21.97 8.55 1.52
N LYS A 244 -23.02 9.33 1.30
CA LYS A 244 -23.86 9.28 0.10
C LYS A 244 -23.90 10.67 -0.50
N PRO A 245 -22.90 11.03 -1.31
CA PRO A 245 -22.83 12.34 -1.92
C PRO A 245 -24.11 12.72 -2.66
N ARG A 246 -24.53 13.99 -2.52
CA ARG A 246 -25.66 14.54 -3.28
C ARG A 246 -25.25 15.01 -4.67
N LEU A 247 -24.00 15.46 -4.81
CA LEU A 247 -23.42 15.86 -6.08
C LEU A 247 -23.10 14.60 -6.90
N GLN A 248 -23.69 14.50 -8.09
CA GLN A 248 -23.59 13.31 -8.95
C GLN A 248 -22.14 12.95 -9.26
N PHE A 249 -21.29 13.95 -9.51
CA PHE A 249 -19.86 13.73 -9.75
C PHE A 249 -19.16 13.02 -8.58
N LEU A 250 -19.40 13.45 -7.33
CA LEU A 250 -18.80 12.79 -6.16
C LEU A 250 -19.39 11.40 -5.94
N GLU A 251 -20.69 11.23 -6.14
CA GLU A 251 -21.34 9.90 -6.09
C GLU A 251 -20.70 8.95 -7.10
N ASP A 252 -20.45 9.41 -8.32
CA ASP A 252 -19.77 8.65 -9.37
C ASP A 252 -18.33 8.32 -8.96
N VAL A 253 -17.57 9.28 -8.44
CA VAL A 253 -16.18 9.06 -8.03
C VAL A 253 -16.08 8.07 -6.88
N PHE A 254 -16.94 8.14 -5.86
CA PHE A 254 -16.95 7.17 -4.75
C PHE A 254 -17.34 5.77 -5.22
N ARG A 255 -18.44 5.66 -6.00
CA ARG A 255 -18.88 4.38 -6.57
C ARG A 255 -17.80 3.76 -7.45
N ASP A 256 -17.26 4.51 -8.41
CA ASP A 256 -16.29 3.99 -9.36
C ASP A 256 -14.98 3.58 -8.65
N THR A 257 -14.60 4.28 -7.57
CA THR A 257 -13.45 3.90 -6.75
C THR A 257 -13.71 2.58 -6.01
N TRP A 258 -14.91 2.41 -5.44
CA TRP A 258 -15.33 1.15 -4.81
C TRP A 258 -15.33 -0.01 -5.82
N GLU A 259 -15.93 0.17 -7.00
CA GLU A 259 -16.00 -0.87 -8.05
C GLU A 259 -14.61 -1.27 -8.55
N GLN A 260 -13.73 -0.30 -8.74
CA GLN A 260 -12.33 -0.55 -9.08
C GLN A 260 -11.62 -1.35 -7.98
N SER A 261 -11.81 -1.03 -6.70
CA SER A 261 -11.23 -1.79 -5.60
C SER A 261 -11.70 -3.25 -5.59
N ILE A 262 -12.99 -3.51 -5.80
CA ILE A 262 -13.53 -4.88 -5.89
C ILE A 262 -12.97 -5.62 -7.10
N ALA A 263 -12.98 -4.99 -8.27
CA ALA A 263 -12.50 -5.63 -9.50
C ALA A 263 -11.00 -5.92 -9.46
N VAL A 264 -10.18 -4.97 -9.01
CA VAL A 264 -8.73 -5.15 -8.88
C VAL A 264 -8.42 -6.23 -7.84
N SER A 265 -9.11 -6.26 -6.70
CA SER A 265 -8.98 -7.34 -5.71
C SER A 265 -9.24 -8.72 -6.32
N ARG A 266 -10.33 -8.87 -7.07
CA ARG A 266 -10.68 -10.15 -7.70
C ARG A 266 -9.69 -10.57 -8.78
N LEU A 267 -9.25 -9.64 -9.63
CA LEU A 267 -8.25 -9.94 -10.66
C LEU A 267 -6.90 -10.26 -10.05
N ALA A 268 -6.46 -9.50 -9.04
CA ALA A 268 -5.20 -9.74 -8.36
C ALA A 268 -5.17 -11.15 -7.72
N ARG A 269 -6.29 -11.59 -7.13
CA ARG A 269 -6.45 -12.96 -6.62
C ARG A 269 -6.25 -14.01 -7.72
N GLU A 270 -6.93 -13.85 -8.85
CA GLU A 270 -6.86 -14.80 -9.96
C GLU A 270 -5.44 -14.88 -10.53
N LEU A 271 -4.83 -13.74 -10.82
CA LEU A 271 -3.49 -13.65 -11.36
C LEU A 271 -2.44 -14.19 -10.39
N ALA A 272 -2.58 -13.93 -9.09
CA ALA A 272 -1.69 -14.51 -8.09
C ALA A 272 -1.79 -16.04 -8.07
N SER A 273 -2.99 -16.60 -8.19
CA SER A 273 -3.19 -18.05 -8.27
C SER A 273 -2.58 -18.66 -9.54
N GLU A 274 -2.71 -17.99 -10.69
CA GLU A 274 -2.15 -18.46 -11.97
C GLU A 274 -0.62 -18.44 -12.00
N HIS A 275 -0.01 -17.46 -11.34
CA HIS A 275 1.43 -17.23 -11.37
C HIS A 275 2.16 -17.68 -10.11
N GLY A 276 1.48 -18.34 -9.17
CA GLY A 276 2.09 -18.92 -7.97
C GLY A 276 2.49 -17.91 -6.89
N LEU A 277 1.88 -16.72 -6.86
CA LEU A 277 2.12 -15.74 -5.79
C LEU A 277 1.28 -16.10 -4.57
N THR A 278 1.95 -16.39 -3.45
CA THR A 278 1.29 -16.76 -2.19
C THR A 278 1.71 -15.84 -1.03
N PRO A 279 0.82 -15.54 -0.08
CA PRO A 279 -0.59 -15.95 -0.03
C PRO A 279 -1.48 -15.17 -1.02
N VAL A 280 -2.39 -15.85 -1.69
CA VAL A 280 -3.24 -15.26 -2.74
C VAL A 280 -4.18 -14.18 -2.16
N ASP A 281 -4.71 -14.39 -0.95
CA ASP A 281 -5.63 -13.44 -0.31
C ASP A 281 -4.93 -12.16 0.16
N THR A 282 -3.62 -12.24 0.43
CA THR A 282 -2.78 -11.06 0.66
C THR A 282 -2.68 -10.21 -0.60
N VAL A 283 -2.50 -10.84 -1.77
CA VAL A 283 -2.47 -10.15 -3.07
C VAL A 283 -3.84 -9.53 -3.39
N ALA A 284 -4.93 -10.26 -3.12
CA ALA A 284 -6.30 -9.75 -3.27
C ALA A 284 -6.54 -8.52 -2.39
N THR A 285 -6.08 -8.56 -1.13
CA THR A 285 -6.16 -7.43 -0.19
C THR A 285 -5.38 -6.23 -0.68
N ALA A 286 -4.16 -6.43 -1.18
CA ALA A 286 -3.40 -5.34 -1.80
C ALA A 286 -4.19 -4.72 -2.97
N GLY A 287 -4.88 -5.55 -3.75
CA GLY A 287 -5.78 -5.10 -4.81
C GLY A 287 -7.01 -4.34 -4.31
N LEU A 288 -7.59 -4.72 -3.16
CA LEU A 288 -8.70 -3.99 -2.53
C LEU A 288 -8.24 -2.59 -2.06
N LEU A 289 -7.05 -2.52 -1.45
CA LEU A 289 -6.49 -1.33 -0.81
C LEU A 289 -5.71 -0.42 -1.78
N HIS A 290 -5.56 -0.79 -3.06
CA HIS A 290 -4.71 -0.04 -3.99
C HIS A 290 -5.14 1.43 -4.18
N ASN A 291 -6.43 1.73 -3.98
CA ASN A 291 -7.00 3.06 -4.11
C ASN A 291 -7.09 3.84 -2.79
N THR A 292 -6.44 3.39 -1.71
CA THR A 292 -6.50 4.08 -0.40
C THR A 292 -6.18 5.57 -0.50
N GLY A 293 -5.12 5.95 -1.24
CA GLY A 293 -4.77 7.37 -1.39
C GLY A 293 -5.85 8.18 -2.12
N LYS A 294 -6.42 7.64 -3.21
CA LYS A 294 -7.57 8.27 -3.89
C LYS A 294 -8.76 8.42 -2.95
N LEU A 295 -9.10 7.36 -2.21
CA LEU A 295 -10.19 7.37 -1.22
C LEU A 295 -9.98 8.43 -0.15
N THR A 296 -8.75 8.59 0.37
CA THR A 296 -8.40 9.64 1.33
C THR A 296 -8.64 11.03 0.73
N LEU A 297 -8.09 11.32 -0.45
CA LEU A 297 -8.24 12.63 -1.09
C LEU A 297 -9.71 13.00 -1.32
N ILE A 298 -10.52 12.08 -1.87
CA ILE A 298 -11.95 12.35 -2.11
C ILE A 298 -12.77 12.43 -0.82
N SER A 299 -12.33 11.76 0.26
CA SER A 299 -12.96 11.85 1.58
C SER A 299 -12.78 13.24 2.18
N TYR A 300 -11.56 13.79 2.11
CA TYR A 300 -11.27 15.15 2.56
C TYR A 300 -11.96 16.19 1.69
N ALA A 301 -11.91 16.03 0.36
CA ALA A 301 -12.63 16.91 -0.56
C ALA A 301 -14.13 16.99 -0.18
N TYR A 302 -14.78 15.85 0.01
CA TYR A 302 -16.20 15.78 0.38
C TYR A 302 -16.55 16.46 1.72
N ASN A 303 -15.68 16.33 2.74
CA ASN A 303 -15.99 16.77 4.10
C ASN A 303 -15.64 18.23 4.39
N PHE A 304 -14.62 18.78 3.73
CA PHE A 304 -14.07 20.09 4.09
C PHE A 304 -14.44 21.20 3.09
N TYR A 305 -14.88 20.88 1.88
CA TYR A 305 -15.10 21.86 0.82
C TYR A 305 -16.58 21.91 0.41
N GLY A 306 -17.19 23.10 0.56
CA GLY A 306 -18.58 23.35 0.18
C GLY A 306 -18.80 23.44 -1.33
N GLU A 307 -17.79 23.91 -2.06
CA GLU A 307 -17.72 23.92 -3.52
C GLU A 307 -16.45 23.19 -3.94
N ILE A 308 -16.57 22.16 -4.79
CA ILE A 308 -15.45 21.34 -5.23
C ILE A 308 -15.36 21.45 -6.75
N GLY A 309 -14.27 22.01 -7.26
CA GLY A 309 -13.94 21.98 -8.67
C GLY A 309 -13.73 20.55 -9.14
N ILE A 310 -14.48 20.12 -10.17
CA ILE A 310 -14.37 18.76 -10.72
C ILE A 310 -12.95 18.50 -11.24
N GLU A 311 -12.39 19.45 -11.99
CA GLU A 311 -11.07 19.37 -12.61
C GLU A 311 -9.95 19.50 -11.57
N GLU A 312 -10.12 20.34 -10.55
CA GLU A 312 -9.19 20.47 -9.42
C GLU A 312 -9.10 19.16 -8.64
N LEU A 313 -10.24 18.54 -8.31
CA LEU A 313 -10.25 17.24 -7.62
C LEU A 313 -9.63 16.14 -8.48
N LYS A 314 -9.93 16.11 -9.79
CA LYS A 314 -9.32 15.14 -10.71
C LYS A 314 -7.80 15.29 -10.74
N GLU A 315 -7.30 16.52 -10.81
CA GLU A 315 -5.88 16.79 -10.87
C GLU A 315 -5.18 16.45 -9.55
N CYS A 316 -5.76 16.86 -8.42
CA CYS A 316 -5.30 16.49 -7.08
C CYS A 316 -5.22 14.95 -6.92
N VAL A 317 -6.29 14.23 -7.30
CA VAL A 317 -6.30 12.76 -7.29
C VAL A 317 -5.22 12.19 -8.21
N ARG A 318 -5.05 12.73 -9.42
CA ARG A 318 -4.05 12.25 -10.39
C ARG A 318 -2.63 12.43 -9.87
N MET A 319 -2.33 13.57 -9.24
CA MET A 319 -0.99 13.92 -8.77
C MET A 319 -0.64 13.21 -7.46
N PHE A 320 -1.57 13.08 -6.51
CA PHE A 320 -1.21 12.74 -5.12
C PHE A 320 -1.73 11.40 -4.61
N SER A 321 -2.51 10.65 -5.41
CA SER A 321 -3.08 9.37 -4.93
C SER A 321 -2.02 8.35 -4.54
N LYS A 322 -0.89 8.30 -5.25
CA LYS A 322 0.17 7.31 -5.00
C LYS A 322 0.87 7.59 -3.67
N GLU A 323 1.34 8.82 -3.49
CA GLU A 323 2.08 9.29 -2.33
C GLU A 323 1.19 9.30 -1.08
N THR A 324 -0.05 9.82 -1.21
CA THR A 324 -1.05 9.79 -0.12
C THR A 324 -1.35 8.35 0.29
N GLY A 325 -1.51 7.44 -0.67
CA GLY A 325 -1.75 6.02 -0.41
C GLY A 325 -0.59 5.38 0.34
N ARG A 326 0.65 5.60 -0.13
CA ARG A 326 1.86 5.10 0.53
C ARG A 326 1.96 5.63 1.97
N MET A 327 1.77 6.92 2.17
CA MET A 327 1.80 7.56 3.48
C MET A 327 0.80 6.94 4.45
N VAL A 328 -0.48 6.85 4.06
CA VAL A 328 -1.54 6.29 4.91
C VAL A 328 -1.29 4.81 5.23
N LEU A 329 -0.94 4.00 4.22
CA LEU A 329 -0.72 2.57 4.39
C LEU A 329 0.53 2.29 5.25
N SER A 330 1.61 3.04 5.09
CA SER A 330 2.80 2.96 5.95
C SER A 330 2.48 3.36 7.39
N HIS A 331 1.74 4.46 7.59
CA HIS A 331 1.36 4.92 8.93
C HIS A 331 0.47 3.91 9.66
N TRP A 332 -0.39 3.20 8.95
CA TRP A 332 -1.17 2.09 9.49
C TRP A 332 -0.41 0.76 9.58
N ASN A 333 0.91 0.78 9.35
CA ASN A 333 1.82 -0.34 9.55
C ASN A 333 1.45 -1.60 8.74
N LEU A 334 0.96 -1.40 7.50
CA LEU A 334 0.77 -2.48 6.56
C LEU A 334 2.15 -3.06 6.14
N PRO A 335 2.25 -4.35 5.79
CA PRO A 335 3.52 -4.95 5.43
C PRO A 335 4.22 -4.20 4.28
N HIS A 336 5.52 -3.94 4.43
CA HIS A 336 6.30 -3.14 3.46
C HIS A 336 6.16 -3.64 2.02
N TYR A 337 6.26 -4.95 1.79
CA TYR A 337 6.12 -5.50 0.43
C TYR A 337 4.76 -5.17 -0.19
N MET A 338 3.70 -5.06 0.61
CA MET A 338 2.35 -4.69 0.17
C MET A 338 2.28 -3.20 -0.16
N VAL A 339 2.76 -2.34 0.74
CA VAL A 339 2.81 -0.88 0.52
C VAL A 339 3.60 -0.55 -0.74
N ARG A 340 4.76 -1.20 -0.90
CA ARG A 340 5.60 -1.09 -2.08
C ARG A 340 4.90 -1.59 -3.33
N GLY A 341 4.32 -2.79 -3.31
CA GLY A 341 3.60 -3.34 -4.46
C GLY A 341 2.44 -2.46 -4.92
N ILE A 342 1.68 -1.88 -3.96
CA ILE A 342 0.62 -0.91 -4.25
C ILE A 342 1.21 0.35 -4.89
N SER A 343 2.26 0.93 -4.31
CA SER A 343 2.91 2.15 -4.81
C SER A 343 3.51 1.97 -6.21
N ASP A 344 4.21 0.87 -6.41
CA ASP A 344 4.81 0.45 -7.68
C ASP A 344 3.73 0.27 -8.76
N SER A 345 2.52 -0.13 -8.38
CA SER A 345 1.43 -0.35 -9.34
C SER A 345 0.96 0.90 -10.09
N PHE A 346 1.32 2.09 -9.62
CA PHE A 346 1.00 3.37 -10.27
C PHE A 346 1.97 3.69 -11.42
N GLU A 347 3.10 3.01 -11.51
CA GLU A 347 4.09 3.20 -12.56
C GLU A 347 4.02 2.05 -13.57
N TRP A 348 3.20 2.19 -14.60
CA TRP A 348 2.96 1.12 -15.58
C TRP A 348 4.22 0.68 -16.32
N SER A 349 5.19 1.57 -16.47
CA SER A 349 6.44 1.31 -17.19
C SER A 349 7.50 0.57 -16.33
N LEU A 350 7.21 0.37 -15.04
CA LEU A 350 8.15 -0.19 -14.10
C LEU A 350 8.54 -1.63 -14.46
N ASP A 351 9.85 -1.89 -14.50
CA ASP A 351 10.39 -3.24 -14.58
C ASP A 351 11.35 -3.49 -13.42
N HIS A 352 10.96 -4.39 -12.53
CA HIS A 352 11.80 -4.82 -11.40
C HIS A 352 13.02 -5.65 -11.81
N GLY A 353 13.09 -6.07 -13.07
CA GLY A 353 14.05 -7.05 -13.56
C GLY A 353 13.73 -8.46 -13.04
N GLY A 354 13.92 -9.46 -13.88
CA GLY A 354 13.56 -10.85 -13.58
C GLY A 354 12.37 -11.35 -14.39
N THR A 355 12.19 -12.67 -14.40
CA THR A 355 11.16 -13.35 -15.19
C THR A 355 9.89 -13.68 -14.41
N GLU A 356 9.97 -13.70 -13.08
CA GLU A 356 8.84 -13.99 -12.19
C GLU A 356 8.02 -12.72 -11.93
N ALA A 357 6.70 -12.88 -11.81
CA ALA A 357 5.80 -11.78 -11.53
C ALA A 357 5.83 -11.38 -10.05
N THR A 358 5.94 -10.08 -9.78
CA THR A 358 5.84 -9.53 -8.42
C THR A 358 4.40 -9.14 -8.10
N LEU A 359 4.14 -8.82 -6.82
CA LEU A 359 2.88 -8.17 -6.42
C LEU A 359 2.61 -6.89 -7.23
N GLY A 360 3.64 -6.09 -7.48
CA GLY A 360 3.55 -4.89 -8.31
C GLY A 360 3.09 -5.23 -9.73
N ASP A 361 3.72 -6.23 -10.37
CA ASP A 361 3.34 -6.66 -11.73
C ASP A 361 1.85 -7.09 -11.79
N VAL A 362 1.38 -7.87 -10.80
CA VAL A 362 -0.02 -8.31 -10.71
C VAL A 362 -0.97 -7.13 -10.54
N LEU A 363 -0.66 -6.17 -9.68
CA LEU A 363 -1.49 -5.00 -9.45
C LEU A 363 -1.51 -4.05 -10.66
N ILE A 364 -0.38 -3.87 -11.36
CA ILE A 364 -0.32 -3.13 -12.63
C ILE A 364 -1.30 -3.75 -13.64
N ALA A 365 -1.20 -5.06 -13.85
CA ALA A 365 -2.05 -5.77 -14.79
C ALA A 365 -3.53 -5.66 -14.41
N ALA A 366 -3.88 -5.95 -13.15
CA ALA A 366 -5.26 -5.86 -12.68
C ALA A 366 -5.86 -4.45 -12.88
N ARG A 367 -5.10 -3.40 -12.58
CA ARG A 367 -5.52 -2.00 -12.75
C ARG A 367 -5.68 -1.60 -14.22
N LEU A 368 -4.81 -2.08 -15.10
CA LEU A 368 -4.92 -1.80 -16.54
C LEU A 368 -6.16 -2.48 -17.14
N TYR A 369 -6.45 -3.72 -16.73
CA TYR A 369 -7.65 -4.44 -17.20
C TYR A 369 -8.96 -3.84 -16.69
N THR A 370 -8.98 -3.20 -15.51
CA THR A 370 -10.18 -2.49 -15.02
C THR A 370 -10.41 -1.14 -15.70
N ARG A 371 -9.38 -0.56 -16.32
CA ARG A 371 -9.44 0.74 -17.02
C ARG A 371 -9.43 0.60 -18.55
N LEU A 372 -9.42 -0.63 -19.07
CA LEU A 372 -9.30 -0.88 -20.50
C LEU A 372 -10.42 -0.18 -21.27
N THR A 373 -10.05 0.80 -22.10
CA THR A 373 -10.90 1.33 -23.16
C THR A 373 -10.48 0.69 -24.49
N ARG A 374 -11.37 0.66 -25.50
CA ARG A 374 -11.16 -0.04 -26.79
C ARG A 374 -9.90 0.35 -27.58
N LYS A 375 -9.12 1.36 -27.17
CA LYS A 375 -7.88 1.82 -27.83
C LYS A 375 -6.65 1.29 -27.07
N SER A 376 -6.18 0.08 -27.39
CA SER A 376 -5.18 -0.66 -26.61
C SER A 376 -3.80 -0.79 -27.29
N GLY A 377 -3.21 0.33 -27.73
CA GLY A 377 -1.84 0.33 -28.27
C GLY A 377 -0.76 0.08 -27.21
N GLU A 378 -0.96 0.56 -25.98
CA GLU A 378 0.04 0.64 -24.92
C GLU A 378 0.31 -0.71 -24.20
N PHE A 379 -0.59 -1.69 -24.33
CA PHE A 379 -0.53 -2.95 -23.57
C PHE A 379 0.69 -3.83 -23.88
N LYS A 380 1.25 -3.72 -25.09
CA LYS A 380 2.40 -4.54 -25.51
C LYS A 380 3.71 -4.09 -24.88
N GLU A 381 3.79 -2.83 -24.48
CA GLU A 381 5.01 -2.21 -23.96
C GLU A 381 5.13 -2.36 -22.44
N VAL A 382 4.03 -2.68 -21.75
CA VAL A 382 3.99 -2.87 -20.29
C VAL A 382 4.75 -4.13 -19.86
N PRO A 383 5.85 -4.01 -19.08
CA PRO A 383 6.64 -5.15 -18.63
C PRO A 383 5.83 -6.17 -17.81
N ALA A 384 4.96 -5.69 -16.91
CA ALA A 384 4.09 -6.52 -16.10
C ALA A 384 3.17 -7.42 -16.94
N LEU A 385 2.54 -6.86 -17.99
CA LEU A 385 1.68 -7.63 -18.90
C LEU A 385 2.47 -8.68 -19.69
N ARG A 386 3.74 -8.42 -20.00
CA ARG A 386 4.63 -9.42 -20.62
C ARG A 386 4.87 -10.60 -19.69
N LYS A 387 5.24 -10.34 -18.44
CA LYS A 387 5.51 -11.38 -17.43
C LYS A 387 4.27 -12.24 -17.17
N LEU A 388 3.10 -11.62 -17.23
CA LEU A 388 1.81 -12.27 -16.96
C LEU A 388 1.14 -12.88 -18.21
N GLY A 389 1.72 -12.70 -19.42
CA GLY A 389 1.12 -13.21 -20.66
C GLY A 389 -0.13 -12.44 -21.14
N LEU A 390 -0.35 -11.22 -20.67
CA LEU A 390 -1.58 -10.43 -20.85
C LEU A 390 -1.46 -9.25 -21.83
N GLN A 391 -0.48 -9.30 -22.74
CA GLN A 391 -0.18 -8.20 -23.67
C GLN A 391 -1.26 -7.94 -24.73
N ASP A 392 -2.10 -8.93 -25.04
CA ASP A 392 -3.24 -8.77 -25.95
C ASP A 392 -4.55 -8.95 -25.19
N PRO A 393 -5.28 -7.86 -24.90
CA PRO A 393 -6.59 -7.92 -24.27
C PRO A 393 -7.61 -8.78 -25.04
N ARG A 394 -7.41 -8.97 -26.35
CA ARG A 394 -8.31 -9.76 -27.20
C ARG A 394 -7.96 -11.25 -27.21
N SER A 395 -6.82 -11.65 -26.64
CA SER A 395 -6.50 -13.07 -26.45
C SER A 395 -7.54 -13.75 -25.56
N PRO A 396 -7.68 -15.09 -25.60
CA PRO A 396 -8.60 -15.80 -24.70
C PRO A 396 -8.36 -15.48 -23.22
N GLN A 397 -7.10 -15.34 -22.80
CA GLN A 397 -6.76 -14.96 -21.43
C GLN A 397 -7.16 -13.51 -21.14
N GLY A 398 -6.89 -12.57 -22.05
CA GLY A 398 -7.29 -11.17 -21.92
C GLY A 398 -8.81 -10.98 -21.85
N GLN A 399 -9.59 -11.69 -22.68
CA GLN A 399 -11.05 -11.67 -22.62
C GLN A 399 -11.58 -12.27 -21.32
N ARG A 400 -10.95 -13.35 -20.83
CA ARG A 400 -11.27 -13.94 -19.53
C ARG A 400 -11.06 -12.94 -18.39
N MET A 401 -9.94 -12.20 -18.38
CA MET A 401 -9.68 -11.16 -17.38
C MET A 401 -10.71 -10.02 -17.45
N GLN A 402 -11.10 -9.57 -18.65
CA GLN A 402 -12.15 -8.56 -18.82
C GLN A 402 -13.51 -9.04 -18.30
N ASN A 403 -13.88 -10.29 -18.60
CA ASN A 403 -15.12 -10.89 -18.09
C ASN A 403 -15.11 -11.00 -16.56
N LEU A 404 -13.95 -11.34 -15.98
CA LEU A 404 -13.79 -11.42 -14.52
C LEU A 404 -13.99 -10.05 -13.85
N VAL A 405 -13.52 -8.94 -14.46
CA VAL A 405 -13.78 -7.58 -13.97
C VAL A 405 -15.28 -7.31 -13.85
N ILE A 406 -16.02 -7.59 -14.94
CA ILE A 406 -17.47 -7.34 -15.02
C ILE A 406 -18.21 -8.22 -14.01
N GLN A 407 -17.86 -9.50 -13.96
CA GLN A 407 -18.47 -10.47 -13.05
C GLN A 407 -18.23 -10.11 -11.59
N ALA A 408 -17.01 -9.73 -11.21
CA ALA A 408 -16.66 -9.38 -9.83
C ALA A 408 -17.54 -8.24 -9.28
N VAL A 409 -17.71 -7.18 -10.07
CA VAL A 409 -18.55 -6.04 -9.68
C VAL A 409 -20.03 -6.41 -9.67
N ALA A 410 -20.49 -7.19 -10.65
CA ALA A 410 -21.87 -7.65 -10.71
C ALA A 410 -22.25 -8.53 -9.51
N GLU A 411 -21.41 -9.51 -9.16
CA GLU A 411 -21.58 -10.39 -8.00
C GLU A 411 -21.60 -9.59 -6.70
N ALA A 412 -20.67 -8.63 -6.53
CA ALA A 412 -20.64 -7.78 -5.34
C ALA A 412 -21.90 -6.91 -5.22
N ARG A 413 -22.36 -6.30 -6.33
CA ARG A 413 -23.61 -5.51 -6.34
C ARG A 413 -24.82 -6.38 -6.03
N GLU A 414 -24.91 -7.57 -6.62
CA GLU A 414 -26.01 -8.52 -6.37
C GLU A 414 -26.05 -8.94 -4.89
N LEU A 415 -24.90 -9.34 -4.35
CA LEU A 415 -24.77 -9.74 -2.94
C LEU A 415 -25.18 -8.61 -1.97
N LEU A 416 -24.93 -7.35 -2.36
CA LEU A 416 -25.26 -6.17 -1.57
C LEU A 416 -26.64 -5.57 -1.90
N GLY A 417 -27.37 -6.11 -2.88
CA GLY A 417 -28.66 -5.57 -3.33
C GLY A 417 -28.56 -4.17 -3.94
N ILE A 418 -27.42 -3.83 -4.54
CA ILE A 418 -27.17 -2.55 -5.20
C ILE A 418 -27.67 -2.65 -6.65
N ALA A 419 -28.55 -1.74 -7.05
CA ALA A 419 -29.07 -1.72 -8.41
C ALA A 419 -27.93 -1.53 -9.44
N GLN A 420 -27.99 -2.28 -10.54
CA GLN A 420 -27.11 -2.00 -11.67
C GLN A 420 -27.45 -0.62 -12.25
N PRO A 421 -26.45 0.21 -12.62
CA PRO A 421 -26.71 1.42 -13.35
C PRO A 421 -27.46 1.07 -14.63
N LYS A 422 -28.48 1.87 -14.98
CA LYS A 422 -29.09 1.77 -16.31
C LYS A 422 -27.96 1.92 -17.32
N GLN A 423 -27.69 0.87 -18.11
CA GLN A 423 -26.69 0.94 -19.18
C GLN A 423 -26.97 2.21 -20.00
N ALA A 424 -25.98 3.11 -20.09
CA ALA A 424 -25.95 4.02 -21.22
C ALA A 424 -25.98 3.12 -22.46
N ALA A 425 -26.96 3.35 -23.34
CA ALA A 425 -27.18 2.54 -24.53
C ALA A 425 -25.84 2.19 -25.17
N SER A 426 -25.60 0.90 -25.40
CA SER A 426 -24.46 0.47 -26.21
C SER A 426 -24.51 1.28 -27.51
N PRO A 427 -23.43 1.96 -27.92
CA PRO A 427 -23.41 2.59 -29.24
C PRO A 427 -23.71 1.50 -30.28
N PRO A 428 -24.45 1.83 -31.34
CA PRO A 428 -24.98 0.83 -32.26
C PRO A 428 -23.84 -0.03 -32.77
N VAL A 429 -24.06 -1.34 -32.76
CA VAL A 429 -23.26 -2.31 -33.49
C VAL A 429 -23.26 -1.83 -34.95
N LEU A 430 -22.15 -1.28 -35.41
CA LEU A 430 -21.93 -1.15 -36.84
C LEU A 430 -21.70 -2.57 -37.34
N GLU A 431 -22.74 -3.13 -37.95
CA GLU A 431 -22.64 -4.30 -38.80
C GLU A 431 -21.44 -4.13 -39.74
N GLU A 432 -20.67 -5.19 -39.87
CA GLU A 432 -19.59 -5.34 -40.83
C GLU A 432 -20.09 -4.96 -42.24
N ALA A 433 -19.65 -3.82 -42.74
CA ALA A 433 -19.64 -3.55 -44.16
C ALA A 433 -18.30 -4.08 -44.72
N ARG A 434 -18.45 -5.16 -45.50
CA ARG A 434 -17.48 -5.86 -46.37
C ARG A 434 -16.22 -5.11 -46.79
#